data_AF-A0A2L2YWU3-F1
#
_entry.id   AF-A0A2L2YWU3-F1
#
_cell.length_a   1.000
_cell.length_b   1.000
_cell.length_c   1.000
_cell.angle_alpha   90.00
_cell.angle_beta   90.00
_cell.angle_gamma   90.00
#
_symmetry.space_group_name_H-M   'P 1'
#
loop_
_entity.id
_entity.type
_entity.pdbx_description
1 polymer ?
#
loop_
_entity_poly.entity_id
_entity_poly.type
_entity_poly.pdbx_seq_one_letter_code
_entity_poly.pdbx_strand_id
1 'polypeptide(L)'
;GTFTAAILILSIAAYTHPRTGAIYYFLTALIVLLFCLDTFLALPLNKFYQYYDKLSKKFPAENVEQAVTLSPFQTFRKIWPQCLNVFMVFFVTLTIFPAMCANTKIFDYRFFIDAKYFTAITCFLSFNFFAMVGSFLPSCFKWTELKYLWIPIVIRFLLIPFFMLCNYIPESRTLPVLIK
;
A
#
# COMPACT_ATOMS: atom_id res chain seq x y z
N GLY A 1 5.29 -4.45 3.70
CA GLY A 1 4.25 -4.75 2.70
C GLY A 1 4.74 -5.73 1.67
N THR A 2 5.60 -5.30 0.75
CA THR A 2 6.07 -6.15 -0.37
C THR A 2 6.80 -7.40 0.12
N PHE A 3 7.70 -7.23 1.09
CA PHE A 3 8.42 -8.33 1.74
C PHE A 3 7.47 -9.35 2.37
N THR A 4 6.46 -8.91 3.11
CA THR A 4 5.45 -9.78 3.71
C THR A 4 4.65 -10.55 2.66
N ALA A 5 4.26 -9.90 1.55
CA ALA A 5 3.58 -10.59 0.45
C ALA A 5 4.48 -11.63 -0.25
N ALA A 6 5.79 -11.37 -0.38
CA ALA A 6 6.75 -12.32 -0.93
C ALA A 6 6.91 -13.56 -0.02
N ILE A 7 7.02 -13.36 1.30
CA ILE A 7 7.06 -14.47 2.27
C ILE A 7 5.78 -15.29 2.23
N LEU A 8 4.61 -14.64 2.08
CA LEU A 8 3.34 -15.35 1.95
C LEU A 8 3.34 -16.31 0.75
N ILE A 9 3.79 -15.84 -0.42
CA ILE A 9 3.91 -16.66 -1.63
C ILE A 9 4.90 -17.81 -1.41
N LEU A 10 6.05 -17.52 -0.80
CA LEU A 10 7.07 -18.54 -0.49
C LEU A 10 6.53 -19.60 0.47
N SER A 11 5.74 -19.22 1.48
CA SER A 11 5.11 -20.16 2.40
C SER A 11 4.10 -21.07 1.71
N ILE A 12 3.28 -20.51 0.80
CA ILE A 12 2.33 -21.29 -0.01
C ILE A 12 3.07 -22.27 -0.93
N ALA A 13 4.27 -21.93 -1.40
CA ALA A 13 5.14 -22.78 -2.22
C ALA A 13 5.87 -23.86 -1.43
N ALA A 14 6.36 -23.55 -0.22
CA ALA A 14 7.13 -24.47 0.59
C ALA A 14 6.28 -25.56 1.27
N TYR A 15 5.01 -25.27 1.57
CA TYR A 15 4.16 -26.16 2.36
C TYR A 15 2.90 -26.61 1.61
N THR A 16 2.65 -27.92 1.63
CA THR A 16 1.46 -28.55 1.03
C THR A 16 0.21 -28.32 1.87
N HIS A 17 0.31 -28.44 3.20
CA HIS A 17 -0.80 -28.19 4.12
C HIS A 17 -0.95 -26.69 4.47
N PRO A 18 -2.15 -26.11 4.32
CA PRO A 18 -2.36 -24.67 4.51
C PRO A 18 -2.18 -24.22 5.96
N ARG A 19 -2.53 -25.06 6.95
CA ARG A 19 -2.34 -24.75 8.38
C ARG A 19 -0.86 -24.61 8.73
N THR A 20 -0.05 -25.56 8.26
CA THR A 20 1.40 -25.57 8.49
C THR A 20 2.06 -24.34 7.86
N GLY A 21 1.72 -24.02 6.59
CA GLY A 21 2.20 -22.80 5.95
C GLY A 21 1.82 -21.51 6.68
N ALA A 22 0.59 -21.43 7.21
CA ALA A 22 0.17 -20.26 7.98
C ALA A 22 0.97 -20.10 9.30
N ILE A 23 1.25 -21.19 10.01
CA ILE A 23 2.06 -21.17 11.24
C ILE A 23 3.47 -20.67 10.92
N TYR A 24 4.12 -21.20 9.88
CA TYR A 24 5.47 -20.75 9.50
C TYR A 24 5.49 -19.32 8.99
N TYR A 25 4.48 -18.89 8.22
CA TYR A 25 4.33 -17.49 7.81
C TYR A 25 4.25 -16.57 9.05
N PHE A 26 3.42 -16.92 10.04
CA PHE A 26 3.31 -16.16 11.28
C PHE A 26 4.62 -16.15 12.08
N LEU A 27 5.31 -17.29 12.17
CA LEU A 27 6.60 -17.40 12.84
C LEU A 27 7.66 -16.50 12.20
N THR A 28 7.75 -16.47 10.87
CA THR A 28 8.68 -15.57 10.17
C THR A 28 8.36 -14.10 10.44
N ALA A 29 7.08 -13.73 10.51
CA ALA A 29 6.66 -12.38 10.86
C ALA A 29 7.06 -12.02 12.31
N LEU A 30 6.95 -12.96 13.25
CA LEU A 30 7.38 -12.76 14.64
C LEU A 30 8.89 -12.53 14.74
N ILE A 31 9.69 -13.34 14.04
CA ILE A 31 11.15 -13.18 14.02
C ILE A 31 11.54 -11.80 13.45
N VAL A 32 10.94 -11.39 12.33
CA VAL A 32 11.18 -10.08 11.72
C VAL A 32 10.77 -8.94 12.66
N LEU A 33 9.67 -9.10 13.39
CA LEU A 33 9.22 -8.13 14.39
C LEU A 33 10.24 -7.99 15.53
N LEU A 34 10.77 -9.10 16.05
CA LEU A 34 11.80 -9.09 17.09
C LEU A 34 13.06 -8.39 16.60
N PHE A 35 13.56 -8.72 15.41
CA PHE A 35 14.70 -8.02 14.82
C PHE A 35 14.45 -6.52 14.63
N CYS A 36 13.23 -6.14 14.24
CA CYS A 36 12.84 -4.74 14.11
C CYS A 36 12.84 -4.03 15.47
N LEU A 37 12.32 -4.68 16.51
CA LEU A 37 12.33 -4.17 17.89
C LEU A 37 13.75 -4.00 18.41
N ASP A 38 14.60 -5.02 18.26
CA ASP A 38 16.00 -4.99 18.68
C ASP A 38 16.76 -3.84 17.98
N THR A 39 16.56 -3.70 16.67
CA THR A 39 17.16 -2.60 15.88
C THR A 39 16.65 -1.24 16.34
N PHE A 40 15.35 -1.12 16.65
CA PHE A 40 14.76 0.12 17.15
C PHE A 40 15.33 0.52 18.53
N LEU A 41 15.52 -0.44 19.43
CA LEU A 41 16.13 -0.22 20.74
C LEU A 41 17.64 0.07 20.63
N ALA A 42 18.33 -0.49 19.64
CA ALA A 42 19.74 -0.23 19.36
C ALA A 42 19.99 1.14 18.69
N LEU A 43 19.01 1.68 17.96
CA LEU A 43 19.10 2.95 17.25
C LEU A 43 19.59 4.13 18.14
N PRO A 44 19.07 4.38 19.35
CA PRO A 44 19.56 5.46 20.23
C PRO A 44 20.98 5.24 20.77
N LEU A 45 21.48 4.00 20.78
CA LEU A 45 22.84 3.67 21.19
C LEU A 45 23.87 4.01 20.10
N ASN A 46 23.43 4.21 18.86
CA ASN A 46 24.31 4.52 17.75
C ASN A 46 24.85 5.96 17.84
N LYS A 47 26.18 6.11 17.77
CA LYS A 47 26.86 7.42 17.78
C LYS A 47 26.38 8.35 16.66
N PHE A 48 26.05 7.79 15.48
CA PHE A 48 25.49 8.57 14.37
C PHE A 48 24.14 9.19 14.72
N TYR A 49 23.23 8.42 15.33
CA TYR A 49 21.92 8.91 15.76
C TYR A 49 22.08 10.04 16.78
N GLN A 50 22.94 9.85 17.79
CA GLN A 50 23.20 10.87 18.82
C GLN A 50 23.81 12.16 18.25
N TYR A 51 24.65 12.06 17.20
CA TYR A 51 25.23 13.23 16.54
C TYR A 51 24.14 14.08 15.87
N TYR A 52 23.27 13.46 15.07
CA TYR A 52 22.21 14.18 14.37
C TYR A 52 21.08 14.64 15.31
N ASP A 53 20.77 13.91 16.39
CA ASP A 53 19.84 14.36 17.43
C ASP A 53 20.35 15.64 18.11
N LYS A 54 21.65 15.70 18.45
CA LYS A 54 22.28 16.91 19.00
C LYS A 54 22.31 18.05 18.00
N LEU A 55 22.56 17.77 16.72
CA LEU A 55 22.56 18.78 15.65
C LEU A 55 21.16 19.38 15.46
N SER A 56 20.12 18.54 15.39
CA SER A 56 18.73 18.98 15.26
C SER A 56 18.24 19.82 16.44
N LYS A 57 18.78 19.59 17.65
CA LYS A 57 18.46 20.40 18.84
C LYS A 57 19.23 21.71 18.91
N LYS A 58 20.46 21.76 18.36
CA LYS A 58 21.30 22.97 18.33
C LYS A 58 20.90 23.96 17.25
N PHE A 59 20.39 23.46 16.13
CA PHE A 59 19.80 24.24 15.07
C PHE A 59 18.29 23.93 15.03
N PRO A 60 17.50 24.40 16.01
CA PRO A 60 16.06 24.39 15.83
C PRO A 60 15.81 25.13 14.52
N ALA A 61 15.11 24.50 13.58
CA ALA A 61 14.91 25.03 12.24
C ALA A 61 14.49 26.51 12.31
N GLU A 62 15.44 27.41 12.03
CA GLU A 62 15.34 28.87 12.17
C GLU A 62 14.32 29.50 11.19
N ASN A 63 13.48 28.68 10.57
CA ASN A 63 12.50 29.08 9.55
C ASN A 63 11.08 28.53 9.79
N VAL A 64 10.76 27.98 10.97
CA VAL A 64 9.39 27.51 11.28
C VAL A 64 8.59 28.49 12.15
N GLU A 65 9.24 29.51 12.73
CA GLU A 65 8.58 30.50 13.61
C GLU A 65 7.86 31.65 12.91
N GLN A 66 7.73 31.63 11.57
CA GLN A 66 6.57 32.24 10.94
C GLN A 66 5.42 31.24 10.86
N ALA A 67 5.10 30.62 12.00
CA ALA A 67 3.79 30.06 12.23
C ALA A 67 2.82 31.25 12.24
N VAL A 68 2.37 31.67 11.05
CA VAL A 68 1.21 32.52 10.91
C VAL A 68 0.14 31.90 11.79
N THR A 69 -0.32 32.64 12.80
CA THR A 69 -1.43 32.30 13.69
C THR A 69 -2.73 32.30 12.89
N LEU A 70 -2.78 31.52 11.81
CA LEU A 70 -4.00 31.22 11.11
C LEU A 70 -4.86 30.38 12.06
N SER A 71 -6.09 30.84 12.27
CA SER A 71 -7.11 30.06 12.94
C SER A 71 -7.10 28.62 12.37
N PRO A 72 -7.15 27.57 13.23
CA PRO A 72 -7.16 26.18 12.78
C PRO A 72 -8.19 25.91 11.67
N PHE A 73 -9.31 26.65 11.70
CA PHE A 73 -10.38 26.58 10.71
C PHE A 73 -9.97 27.09 9.32
N GLN A 74 -9.18 28.16 9.24
CA GLN A 74 -8.70 28.70 7.96
C GLN A 74 -7.65 27.79 7.32
N THR A 75 -6.79 27.19 8.14
CA THR A 75 -5.82 26.18 7.69
C THR A 75 -6.53 24.94 7.17
N PHE A 76 -7.55 24.46 7.89
CA PHE A 76 -8.38 23.34 7.46
C PHE A 76 -9.08 23.63 6.13
N ARG A 77 -9.66 24.82 5.96
CA ARG A 77 -10.33 25.23 4.72
C ARG A 77 -9.37 25.28 3.53
N LYS A 78 -8.10 25.66 3.74
CA LYS A 78 -7.06 25.65 2.69
C LYS A 78 -6.63 24.24 2.29
N ILE A 79 -6.56 23.29 3.23
CA ILE A 79 -6.08 21.92 3.00
C ILE A 79 -7.23 20.98 2.57
N TRP A 80 -8.49 21.36 2.80
CA TRP A 80 -9.68 20.56 2.50
C TRP A 80 -9.68 19.89 1.11
N PRO A 81 -9.32 20.56 0.00
CA PRO A 81 -9.26 19.90 -1.31
C PRO A 81 -8.25 18.75 -1.35
N GLN A 82 -7.13 18.88 -0.63
CA GLN A 82 -6.12 17.82 -0.54
C GLN A 82 -6.57 16.67 0.35
N CYS A 83 -7.24 16.96 1.46
CA CYS A 83 -7.87 15.92 2.29
C CYS A 83 -8.90 15.13 1.48
N LEU A 84 -9.71 15.81 0.67
CA LEU A 84 -10.70 15.17 -0.19
C LEU A 84 -10.04 14.29 -1.25
N ASN A 85 -8.96 14.75 -1.87
CA ASN A 85 -8.19 13.97 -2.83
C ASN A 85 -7.65 12.67 -2.20
N VAL A 86 -7.04 12.78 -1.02
CA VAL A 86 -6.54 11.63 -0.26
C VAL A 86 -7.67 10.68 0.13
N PHE A 87 -8.81 11.22 0.59
CA PHE A 87 -9.99 10.44 0.91
C PHE A 87 -10.50 9.63 -0.30
N MET A 88 -10.63 10.26 -1.47
CA MET A 88 -11.05 9.57 -2.70
C MET A 88 -10.07 8.47 -3.10
N VAL A 89 -8.76 8.73 -3.00
CA VAL A 89 -7.71 7.74 -3.28
C VAL A 89 -7.85 6.53 -2.36
N PHE A 90 -8.06 6.74 -1.05
CA PHE A 90 -8.29 5.66 -0.10
C PHE A 90 -9.61 4.93 -0.33
N PHE A 91 -10.70 5.65 -0.62
CA PHE A 91 -12.02 5.07 -0.90
C PHE A 91 -11.98 4.11 -2.08
N VAL A 92 -11.42 4.54 -3.21
CA VAL A 92 -11.26 3.69 -4.41
C VAL A 92 -10.36 2.49 -4.10
N THR A 93 -9.28 2.71 -3.34
CA THR A 93 -8.34 1.64 -2.99
C THR A 93 -8.99 0.57 -2.12
N LEU A 94 -9.75 0.95 -1.10
CA LEU A 94 -10.46 0.02 -0.20
C LEU A 94 -11.63 -0.68 -0.88
N THR A 95 -12.22 -0.06 -1.91
CA THR A 95 -13.26 -0.68 -2.74
C THR A 95 -12.66 -1.80 -3.59
N ILE A 96 -11.51 -1.54 -4.23
CA ILE A 96 -10.85 -2.51 -5.13
C ILE A 96 -10.12 -3.59 -4.33
N PHE A 97 -9.32 -3.19 -3.34
CA PHE A 97 -8.52 -4.08 -2.50
C PHE A 97 -9.09 -4.16 -1.08
N PRO A 98 -9.29 -5.36 -0.49
CA PRO A 98 -9.08 -6.68 -1.09
C PRO A 98 -10.32 -7.24 -1.80
N ALA A 99 -11.50 -6.62 -1.64
CA ALA A 99 -12.79 -7.22 -1.97
C ALA A 99 -12.97 -7.56 -3.46
N MET A 100 -12.60 -6.67 -4.38
CA MET A 100 -12.70 -6.95 -5.82
C MET A 100 -11.62 -7.91 -6.28
N CYS A 101 -10.37 -7.66 -5.86
CA CYS A 101 -9.22 -8.46 -6.29
C CYS A 101 -9.24 -9.90 -5.75
N ALA A 102 -9.73 -10.14 -4.53
CA ALA A 102 -9.76 -11.48 -3.95
C ALA A 102 -10.88 -12.37 -4.51
N ASN A 103 -11.97 -11.77 -5.01
CA ASN A 103 -13.13 -12.48 -5.55
C ASN A 103 -13.10 -12.61 -7.09
N THR A 104 -12.05 -12.11 -7.74
CA THR A 104 -11.83 -12.32 -9.17
C THR A 104 -11.26 -13.72 -9.37
N LYS A 105 -11.99 -14.59 -10.07
CA LYS A 105 -11.56 -15.97 -10.36
C LYS A 105 -10.88 -16.05 -11.74
N ILE A 106 -9.92 -16.96 -11.88
CA ILE A 106 -9.27 -17.24 -13.17
C ILE A 106 -10.32 -17.70 -14.19
N PHE A 107 -10.22 -17.22 -15.44
CA PHE A 107 -11.11 -17.59 -16.54
C PHE A 107 -10.64 -18.85 -17.32
N ASP A 108 -9.33 -19.08 -17.47
CA ASP A 108 -8.76 -20.26 -18.17
C ASP A 108 -7.73 -20.99 -17.30
N TYR A 109 -7.88 -22.31 -17.17
CA TYR A 109 -6.97 -23.20 -16.43
C TYR A 109 -5.56 -23.30 -17.05
N ARG A 110 -5.35 -22.76 -18.25
CA ARG A 110 -4.04 -22.69 -18.94
C ARG A 110 -3.20 -21.47 -18.56
N PHE A 111 -3.66 -20.64 -17.62
CA PHE A 111 -2.90 -19.48 -17.18
C PHE A 111 -1.63 -19.90 -16.40
N PHE A 112 -0.53 -19.16 -16.57
CA PHE A 112 0.79 -19.48 -16.02
C PHE A 112 0.84 -19.54 -14.48
N ILE A 113 -0.20 -19.05 -13.80
CA ILE A 113 -0.31 -18.96 -12.35
C ILE A 113 -1.41 -19.88 -11.87
N ASP A 114 -1.03 -20.88 -11.06
CA ASP A 114 -1.97 -21.79 -10.41
C ASP A 114 -2.95 -21.03 -9.50
N ALA A 115 -4.21 -21.49 -9.43
CA ALA A 115 -5.30 -20.85 -8.70
C ALA A 115 -4.96 -20.60 -7.22
N LYS A 116 -4.09 -21.43 -6.64
CA LYS A 116 -3.57 -21.29 -5.28
C LYS A 116 -2.76 -20.00 -5.06
N TYR A 117 -2.04 -19.53 -6.09
CA TYR A 117 -1.16 -18.35 -5.99
C TYR A 117 -1.79 -17.08 -6.58
N PHE A 118 -2.87 -17.21 -7.34
CA PHE A 118 -3.48 -16.08 -8.06
C PHE A 118 -3.87 -14.93 -7.13
N THR A 119 -4.60 -15.22 -6.04
CA THR A 119 -4.96 -14.19 -5.07
C THR A 119 -3.73 -13.62 -4.36
N ALA A 120 -2.74 -14.45 -4.04
CA ALA A 120 -1.51 -13.99 -3.40
C ALA A 120 -0.69 -13.02 -4.28
N ILE A 121 -0.60 -13.30 -5.57
CA ILE A 121 0.19 -12.53 -6.53
C ILE A 121 -0.57 -11.28 -7.01
N THR A 122 -1.79 -11.47 -7.53
CA THR A 122 -2.58 -10.41 -8.15
C THR A 122 -3.15 -9.43 -7.13
N CYS A 123 -3.51 -9.90 -5.93
CA CYS A 123 -4.04 -9.06 -4.87
C CYS A 123 -2.92 -8.57 -3.93
N PHE A 124 -2.30 -9.48 -3.18
CA PHE A 124 -1.39 -9.07 -2.10
C PHE A 124 -0.04 -8.53 -2.61
N LEU A 125 0.65 -9.24 -3.51
CA LEU A 125 1.97 -8.80 -3.99
C LEU A 125 1.85 -7.52 -4.83
N SER A 126 0.97 -7.50 -5.81
CA SER A 126 0.79 -6.35 -6.70
C SER A 126 0.43 -5.08 -5.91
N PHE A 127 -0.56 -5.16 -5.00
CA PHE A 127 -0.94 -4.01 -4.16
C PHE A 127 0.23 -3.50 -3.32
N ASN A 128 0.93 -4.40 -2.62
CA ASN A 128 2.04 -4.01 -1.76
C ASN A 128 3.24 -3.47 -2.54
N PHE A 129 3.52 -4.02 -3.72
CA PHE A 129 4.58 -3.56 -4.61
C PHE A 129 4.28 -2.16 -5.14
N PHE A 130 3.08 -1.92 -5.68
CA PHE A 130 2.70 -0.59 -6.16
C PHE A 130 2.61 0.45 -5.04
N ALA A 131 2.22 0.05 -3.82
CA ALA A 131 2.29 0.92 -2.66
C ALA A 131 3.74 1.31 -2.32
N MET A 132 4.68 0.36 -2.37
CA MET A 132 6.10 0.62 -2.18
C MET A 132 6.66 1.56 -3.26
N VAL A 133 6.37 1.30 -4.53
CA VAL A 133 6.78 2.17 -5.66
C VAL A 133 6.17 3.55 -5.49
N GLY A 134 4.89 3.65 -5.12
CA GLY A 134 4.19 4.91 -4.88
C GLY A 134 4.80 5.74 -3.75
N SER A 135 5.33 5.11 -2.70
CA SER A 135 6.05 5.80 -1.62
C SER A 135 7.49 6.16 -1.98
N PHE A 136 8.10 5.44 -2.92
CA PHE A 136 9.46 5.70 -3.38
C PHE A 136 9.52 6.79 -4.46
N LEU A 137 8.52 6.85 -5.34
CA LEU A 137 8.46 7.78 -6.46
C LEU A 137 8.67 9.26 -6.07
N PRO A 138 8.07 9.80 -4.97
CA PRO A 138 8.26 11.18 -4.57
C PRO A 138 9.69 11.54 -4.20
N SER A 139 10.48 10.55 -3.74
CA SER A 139 11.89 10.71 -3.40
C SER A 139 12.78 10.80 -4.64
N CYS A 140 12.40 10.11 -5.73
CA CYS A 140 13.15 10.13 -6.99
C CYS A 140 12.73 11.26 -7.94
N PHE A 141 11.43 11.58 -7.97
CA PHE A 141 10.86 12.53 -8.91
C PHE A 141 9.91 13.50 -8.20
N LYS A 142 10.32 14.77 -8.07
CA LYS A 142 9.46 15.86 -7.60
C LYS A 142 8.73 16.49 -8.79
N TRP A 143 7.74 15.78 -9.31
CA TRP A 143 7.16 16.11 -10.63
C TRP A 143 5.88 16.96 -10.59
N THR A 144 5.12 17.01 -9.50
CA THR A 144 3.71 17.45 -9.62
C THR A 144 3.42 18.82 -8.99
N GLU A 145 3.09 19.81 -9.83
CA GLU A 145 2.39 21.02 -9.40
C GLU A 145 0.97 20.68 -8.91
N LEU A 146 0.51 21.31 -7.82
CA LEU A 146 -0.77 21.01 -7.14
C LEU A 146 -2.01 21.02 -8.06
N LYS A 147 -1.93 21.69 -9.22
CA LYS A 147 -3.04 21.85 -10.17
C LYS A 147 -3.44 20.54 -10.87
N TYR A 148 -2.51 19.60 -11.05
CA TYR A 148 -2.78 18.37 -11.81
C TYR A 148 -3.19 17.17 -10.95
N LEU A 149 -3.38 17.36 -9.64
CA LEU A 149 -3.63 16.26 -8.70
C LEU A 149 -4.97 15.53 -8.91
N TRP A 150 -5.93 16.16 -9.57
CA TRP A 150 -7.22 15.56 -9.90
C TRP A 150 -7.16 14.47 -10.99
N ILE A 151 -6.18 14.53 -11.90
CA ILE A 151 -6.02 13.59 -13.03
C ILE A 151 -5.82 12.15 -12.53
N PRO A 152 -4.85 11.87 -11.62
CA PRO A 152 -4.66 10.51 -11.12
C PRO A 152 -5.86 9.98 -10.32
N ILE A 153 -6.67 10.87 -9.74
CA ILE A 153 -7.88 10.48 -8.99
C ILE A 153 -8.95 10.01 -9.97
N VAL A 154 -9.21 10.77 -11.04
CA VAL A 154 -10.18 10.39 -12.08
C VAL A 154 -9.75 9.09 -12.77
N ILE A 155 -8.47 8.93 -13.10
CA ILE A 155 -7.93 7.69 -13.66
C ILE A 155 -8.17 6.51 -12.72
N ARG A 156 -8.03 6.71 -11.39
CA ARG A 156 -8.31 5.65 -10.41
C ARG A 156 -9.77 5.23 -10.38
N PHE A 157 -10.71 6.15 -10.53
CA PHE A 157 -12.14 5.79 -10.59
C PHE A 157 -12.46 4.87 -11.77
N LEU A 158 -11.73 4.96 -12.88
CA LEU A 158 -11.90 4.05 -14.03
C LEU A 158 -11.47 2.60 -13.73
N LEU A 159 -10.70 2.35 -12.66
CA LEU A 159 -10.32 1.00 -12.26
C LEU A 159 -11.51 0.22 -11.67
N ILE A 160 -12.48 0.89 -11.05
CA ILE A 160 -13.66 0.23 -10.47
C ILE A 160 -14.49 -0.51 -11.55
N PRO A 161 -14.96 0.15 -12.63
CA PRO A 161 -15.71 -0.54 -13.68
C PRO A 161 -14.83 -1.57 -14.39
N PHE A 162 -13.52 -1.33 -14.55
CA PHE A 162 -12.61 -2.33 -15.10
C PHE A 162 -12.64 -3.64 -14.30
N PHE A 163 -12.48 -3.59 -12.97
CA PHE A 163 -12.52 -4.78 -12.12
C PHE A 163 -13.92 -5.42 -12.02
N MET A 164 -15.01 -4.64 -12.13
CA MET A 164 -16.37 -5.19 -12.21
C MET A 164 -16.64 -5.93 -13.53
N LEU A 165 -15.99 -5.50 -14.63
CA LEU A 165 -16.14 -6.12 -15.94
C LEU A 165 -15.31 -7.41 -16.09
N CYS A 166 -14.22 -7.55 -15.33
CA CYS A 166 -13.46 -8.80 -15.14
C CYS A 166 -14.32 -9.91 -14.52
N ASN A 167 -13.81 -11.15 -14.45
CA ASN A 167 -14.52 -12.33 -13.90
C ASN A 167 -14.71 -12.29 -12.36
N TYR A 168 -15.43 -11.28 -11.90
CA TYR A 168 -15.80 -11.01 -10.52
C TYR A 168 -17.15 -11.66 -10.19
N ILE A 169 -17.18 -12.48 -9.12
CA ILE A 169 -18.36 -13.18 -8.57
C ILE A 169 -19.22 -13.86 -9.67
N PRO A 170 -18.77 -14.98 -10.24
CA PRO A 170 -19.45 -15.62 -11.37
C PRO A 170 -20.85 -16.19 -11.03
N GLU A 171 -21.17 -16.40 -9.75
CA GLU A 171 -22.40 -17.10 -9.33
C GLU A 171 -23.62 -16.19 -9.13
N SER A 172 -23.45 -14.88 -8.94
CA SER A 172 -24.56 -13.93 -8.68
C SER A 172 -24.57 -12.72 -9.63
N ARG A 173 -23.84 -12.81 -10.74
CA ARG A 173 -23.63 -11.69 -11.68
C ARG A 173 -24.79 -11.50 -12.66
N THR A 174 -25.16 -10.25 -12.89
CA THR A 174 -26.14 -9.82 -13.90
C THR A 174 -25.53 -9.18 -15.15
N LEU A 175 -24.25 -8.78 -15.12
CA LEU A 175 -23.55 -8.12 -16.24
C LEU A 175 -22.77 -9.12 -17.11
N PRO A 176 -22.54 -8.87 -18.41
CA PRO A 176 -21.70 -9.74 -19.25
C PRO A 176 -20.20 -9.51 -19.02
N VAL A 177 -19.38 -10.58 -19.14
CA VAL A 177 -17.90 -10.51 -19.05
C VAL A 177 -17.35 -9.92 -20.33
N LEU A 178 -16.75 -8.73 -20.26
CA LEU A 178 -16.16 -8.04 -21.40
C LEU A 178 -14.64 -8.20 -21.50
N ILE A 179 -13.99 -8.50 -20.37
CA ILE A 179 -12.53 -8.67 -20.28
C ILE A 179 -12.29 -10.08 -19.75
N LYS A 180 -11.80 -10.96 -20.63
CA LYS A 180 -11.49 -12.38 -20.35
C LYS A 180 -10.04 -12.55 -19.96
#